data_AF-A0A356V553-F1
#
_entry.id   AF-A0A356V553-F1
#
_cell.length_a   1.000
_cell.length_b   1.000
_cell.length_c   1.000
_cell.angle_alpha   90.00
_cell.angle_beta   90.00
_cell.angle_gamma   90.00
#
_symmetry.space_group_name_H-M   'P 1'
#
loop_
_entity.id
_entity.type
_entity.pdbx_description
1 polymer ?
#
loop_
_entity_poly.entity_id
_entity_poly.type
_entity_poly.pdbx_seq_one_letter_code
_entity_poly.pdbx_strand_id
1 'polypeptide(L)'
;MMGYFALMVFAALGLGALLINVFDDDDPETPETPEEDNTINGTDGADDLLGTANNDIMNGLTGDDILSGGMGDDTLNGDEGNDTLSGGAGDDTLNGNTGADRLHGGAGND
;
A
#
# COMPACT_ATOMS: atom_id res chain seq x y z
N MET A 1 -29.97 -0.83 -28.13
CA MET A 1 -29.53 0.43 -27.50
C MET A 1 -29.89 0.30 -26.04
N MET A 2 -28.88 0.10 -25.19
CA MET A 2 -29.01 -0.38 -23.81
C MET A 2 -29.66 0.66 -22.89
N GLY A 3 -30.45 0.21 -21.92
CA GLY A 3 -30.95 1.03 -20.81
C GLY A 3 -30.72 0.30 -19.50
N TYR A 4 -29.77 0.79 -18.70
CA TYR A 4 -29.38 0.27 -17.38
C TYR A 4 -30.52 0.48 -16.36
N PHE A 5 -30.79 -0.52 -15.50
CA PHE A 5 -31.67 -0.38 -14.34
C PHE A 5 -30.84 -0.45 -13.06
N ALA A 6 -30.79 0.67 -12.33
CA ALA A 6 -30.13 0.84 -11.05
C ALA A 6 -30.97 0.31 -9.88
N LEU A 7 -30.35 -0.33 -8.90
CA LEU A 7 -30.97 -0.76 -7.63
C LEU A 7 -30.86 0.36 -6.58
N MET A 8 -32.01 0.82 -6.04
CA MET A 8 -32.08 1.91 -5.07
C MET A 8 -32.10 1.39 -3.62
N VAL A 9 -31.17 1.86 -2.78
CA VAL A 9 -31.19 1.68 -1.32
C VAL A 9 -31.83 2.92 -0.67
N PHE A 10 -32.87 2.73 0.16
CA PHE A 10 -33.61 3.81 0.80
C PHE A 10 -33.06 4.12 2.20
N ALA A 11 -32.57 5.35 2.41
CA ALA A 11 -32.43 5.93 3.76
C ALA A 11 -33.74 6.65 4.15
N ALA A 12 -34.17 6.45 5.40
CA ALA A 12 -35.44 6.93 5.91
C ALA A 12 -35.57 8.46 5.85
N LEU A 13 -36.73 8.90 5.35
CA LEU A 13 -37.29 10.26 5.44
C LEU A 13 -36.51 11.36 4.71
N GLY A 14 -36.68 11.36 3.38
CA GLY A 14 -37.01 12.58 2.64
C GLY A 14 -35.89 13.58 2.39
N LEU A 15 -34.93 13.21 1.53
CA LEU A 15 -34.34 14.08 0.49
C LEU A 15 -33.39 13.24 -0.38
N GLY A 16 -33.85 12.89 -1.60
CA GLY A 16 -33.06 12.56 -2.80
C GLY A 16 -32.06 11.38 -2.75
N ALA A 17 -32.40 10.27 -3.42
CA ALA A 17 -31.46 9.17 -3.70
C ALA A 17 -30.28 9.63 -4.58
N LEU A 18 -29.04 9.26 -4.23
CA LEU A 18 -27.87 9.34 -5.12
C LEU A 18 -27.67 7.97 -5.77
N LEU A 19 -27.87 7.90 -7.08
CA LEU A 19 -27.64 6.73 -7.92
C LEU A 19 -26.13 6.58 -8.18
N ILE A 20 -25.51 5.48 -7.76
CA ILE A 20 -24.21 5.04 -8.30
C ILE A 20 -24.43 3.65 -8.89
N ASN A 21 -24.42 3.58 -10.23
CA ASN A 21 -24.30 2.35 -10.99
C ASN A 21 -22.84 2.17 -11.37
N VAL A 22 -22.13 1.25 -10.71
CA VAL A 22 -20.92 0.65 -11.26
C VAL A 22 -21.11 -0.86 -11.12
N PHE A 23 -21.46 -1.50 -12.23
CA PHE A 23 -21.49 -2.96 -12.36
C PHE A 23 -20.09 -3.40 -12.81
N ASP A 24 -19.27 -3.85 -11.87
CA ASP A 24 -18.26 -4.90 -12.11
C ASP A 24 -18.46 -5.96 -11.01
N ASP A 25 -18.46 -7.22 -11.43
CA ASP A 25 -19.35 -8.28 -10.92
C ASP A 25 -18.65 -9.24 -9.93
N ASP A 26 -17.92 -8.75 -8.92
CA ASP A 26 -17.19 -9.65 -7.99
C ASP A 26 -16.98 -9.24 -6.51
N ASP A 27 -17.69 -8.24 -5.94
CA ASP A 27 -17.98 -8.27 -4.48
C ASP A 27 -19.09 -7.30 -4.03
N PRO A 28 -20.23 -7.81 -3.53
CA PRO A 28 -21.22 -7.01 -2.85
C PRO A 28 -21.29 -7.23 -1.32
N GLU A 29 -20.21 -7.29 -0.53
CA GLU A 29 -20.33 -7.18 0.96
C GLU A 29 -19.16 -6.51 1.71
N THR A 30 -19.51 -5.55 2.56
CA THR A 30 -18.92 -5.13 3.88
C THR A 30 -18.41 -3.68 4.00
N PRO A 31 -18.68 -3.00 5.15
CA PRO A 31 -18.12 -1.69 5.47
C PRO A 31 -16.61 -1.84 5.69
N GLU A 32 -15.83 -1.17 4.84
CA GLU A 32 -14.36 -1.04 4.83
C GLU A 32 -13.64 -2.17 5.61
N THR A 33 -13.25 -3.22 4.90
CA THR A 33 -12.29 -4.23 5.37
C THR A 33 -11.05 -3.55 5.96
N PRO A 34 -10.34 -4.15 6.94
CA PRO A 34 -9.09 -3.60 7.45
C PRO A 34 -8.20 -3.24 6.25
N GLU A 35 -7.70 -2.01 6.21
CA GLU A 35 -6.93 -1.51 5.06
C GLU A 35 -5.84 -2.53 4.73
N GLU A 36 -5.86 -3.10 3.53
CA GLU A 36 -5.00 -4.23 3.20
C GLU A 36 -3.54 -3.78 3.19
N ASP A 37 -2.71 -4.48 3.97
CA ASP A 37 -1.26 -4.37 3.92
C ASP A 37 -0.79 -4.61 2.46
N ASN A 38 -0.10 -3.66 1.83
CA ASN A 38 0.31 -3.86 0.44
C ASN A 38 1.63 -4.62 0.37
N THR A 39 1.74 -5.51 -0.61
CA THR A 39 3.04 -6.09 -0.98
C THR A 39 3.55 -5.41 -2.25
N ILE A 40 4.68 -4.72 -2.15
CA ILE A 40 5.34 -4.00 -3.24
C ILE A 40 6.67 -4.69 -3.54
N ASN A 41 6.86 -5.14 -4.78
CA ASN A 41 8.10 -5.77 -5.21
C ASN A 41 8.73 -4.97 -6.34
N GLY A 42 10.03 -4.75 -6.23
CA GLY A 42 10.88 -4.25 -7.31
C GLY A 42 11.19 -5.31 -8.36
N THR A 43 12.32 -5.12 -9.00
CA THR A 43 12.86 -5.91 -10.11
C THR A 43 14.32 -6.29 -9.82
N ASP A 44 14.99 -6.91 -10.78
CA ASP A 44 16.43 -7.21 -10.63
C ASP A 44 17.33 -5.98 -10.89
N GLY A 45 16.78 -4.77 -10.96
CA GLY A 45 17.51 -3.52 -11.19
C GLY A 45 17.19 -2.47 -10.15
N ALA A 46 17.86 -1.31 -10.25
CA ALA A 46 17.60 -0.20 -9.33
C ALA A 46 16.16 0.32 -9.46
N ASP A 47 15.41 0.28 -8.37
CA ASP A 47 14.02 0.68 -8.26
C ASP A 47 13.79 1.80 -7.24
N ASP A 48 12.78 2.64 -7.52
CA ASP A 48 12.24 3.63 -6.59
C ASP A 48 10.86 3.14 -6.11
N LEU A 49 10.80 2.52 -4.93
CA LEU A 49 9.59 1.98 -4.33
C LEU A 49 9.04 2.94 -3.26
N LEU A 50 7.73 3.23 -3.37
CA LEU A 50 7.01 4.08 -2.44
C LEU A 50 5.78 3.34 -1.93
N GLY A 51 5.74 3.15 -0.62
CA GLY A 51 4.58 2.67 0.12
C GLY A 51 3.51 3.75 0.31
N THR A 52 2.63 3.50 1.25
CA THR A 52 1.35 4.17 1.39
C THR A 52 1.20 4.75 2.80
N ALA A 53 -0.03 4.81 3.30
CA ALA A 53 -0.30 5.19 4.69
C ALA A 53 -0.63 3.97 5.57
N ASN A 54 -0.53 2.77 4.99
CA ASN A 54 -0.84 1.48 5.59
C ASN A 54 0.45 0.70 5.78
N ASN A 55 0.37 -0.38 6.55
CA ASN A 55 1.50 -1.26 6.81
C ASN A 55 1.88 -2.00 5.52
N ASP A 56 3.04 -1.66 4.94
CA ASP A 56 3.46 -2.20 3.67
C ASP A 56 4.61 -3.22 3.83
N ILE A 57 4.64 -4.22 2.96
CA ILE A 57 5.77 -5.15 2.79
C ILE A 57 6.43 -4.81 1.46
N MET A 58 7.65 -4.29 1.51
CA MET A 58 8.40 -3.86 0.33
C MET A 58 9.68 -4.68 0.14
N ASN A 59 9.93 -5.17 -1.07
CA ASN A 59 11.13 -5.92 -1.42
C ASN A 59 11.82 -5.32 -2.65
N GLY A 60 13.07 -4.86 -2.48
CA GLY A 60 13.93 -4.31 -3.55
C GLY A 60 14.46 -5.36 -4.52
N LEU A 61 14.76 -6.56 -4.01
CA LEU A 61 15.36 -7.69 -4.73
C LEU A 61 16.85 -7.50 -5.06
N THR A 62 17.21 -7.14 -6.29
CA THR A 62 18.63 -6.91 -6.61
C THR A 62 18.76 -5.57 -7.29
N GLY A 63 19.80 -4.81 -7.00
CA GLY A 63 19.92 -3.46 -7.50
C GLY A 63 20.27 -2.51 -6.37
N ASP A 64 20.64 -1.28 -6.70
CA ASP A 64 20.79 -0.26 -5.67
C ASP A 64 19.43 0.47 -5.57
N ASP A 65 18.62 0.13 -4.57
CA ASP A 65 17.21 0.51 -4.50
C ASP A 65 16.95 1.67 -3.54
N ILE A 66 15.82 2.36 -3.75
CA ILE A 66 15.26 3.35 -2.81
C ILE A 66 13.87 2.88 -2.39
N LEU A 67 13.72 2.59 -1.10
CA LEU A 67 12.47 2.15 -0.49
C LEU A 67 12.01 3.20 0.53
N SER A 68 10.79 3.71 0.38
CA SER A 68 10.12 4.58 1.34
C SER A 68 8.79 3.97 1.80
N GLY A 69 8.68 3.58 3.08
CA GLY A 69 7.47 2.95 3.65
C GLY A 69 6.28 3.90 3.74
N GLY A 70 6.46 5.04 4.39
CA GLY A 70 5.45 6.10 4.43
C GLY A 70 4.86 6.27 5.82
N MET A 71 3.57 6.02 5.98
CA MET A 71 2.97 5.85 7.32
C MET A 71 2.56 4.41 7.49
N GLY A 72 2.48 3.94 8.74
CA GLY A 72 2.17 2.55 9.04
C GLY A 72 3.39 1.85 9.61
N ASP A 73 3.19 0.64 10.11
CA ASP A 73 4.25 -0.22 10.60
C ASP A 73 4.76 -1.06 9.41
N ASP A 74 5.81 -0.59 8.74
CA ASP A 74 6.24 -1.15 7.46
C ASP A 74 7.34 -2.22 7.60
N THR A 75 7.45 -3.11 6.62
CA THR A 75 8.57 -4.04 6.45
C THR A 75 9.29 -3.76 5.14
N LEU A 76 10.53 -3.25 5.21
CA LEU A 76 11.33 -2.89 4.05
C LEU A 76 12.54 -3.82 3.95
N ASN A 77 12.64 -4.56 2.84
CA ASN A 77 13.78 -5.43 2.53
C ASN A 77 14.51 -4.90 1.28
N GLY A 78 15.78 -4.50 1.44
CA GLY A 78 16.65 -4.05 0.33
C GLY A 78 17.22 -5.20 -0.50
N ASP A 79 17.48 -6.35 0.15
CA ASP A 79 18.04 -7.55 -0.48
C ASP A 79 19.49 -7.40 -0.99
N GLU A 80 19.77 -7.47 -2.30
CA GLU A 80 21.13 -7.40 -2.85
C GLU A 80 21.44 -6.05 -3.49
N GLY A 81 22.38 -5.29 -2.93
CA GLY A 81 22.86 -4.03 -3.52
C GLY A 81 23.11 -2.98 -2.46
N ASN A 82 23.32 -1.72 -2.86
CA ASN A 82 23.55 -0.64 -1.91
C ASN A 82 22.29 0.20 -1.79
N ASP A 83 21.45 -0.15 -0.83
CA ASP A 83 20.09 0.36 -0.78
C ASP A 83 19.94 1.58 0.12
N THR A 84 18.87 2.34 -0.12
CA THR A 84 18.40 3.40 0.77
C THR A 84 16.98 3.10 1.22
N LEU A 85 16.83 2.74 2.50
CA LEU A 85 15.54 2.40 3.11
C LEU A 85 15.14 3.52 4.08
N SER A 86 13.91 4.01 3.95
CA SER A 86 13.26 4.94 4.86
C SER A 86 11.93 4.36 5.33
N GLY A 87 11.80 4.03 6.60
CA GLY A 87 10.55 3.48 7.17
C GLY A 87 9.45 4.53 7.13
N GLY A 88 9.63 5.62 7.86
CA GLY A 88 8.71 6.76 7.83
C GLY A 88 8.11 6.99 9.20
N ALA A 89 6.80 6.85 9.34
CA ALA A 89 6.10 7.01 10.61
C ALA A 89 5.34 5.74 10.98
N GLY A 90 5.63 5.18 12.14
CA GLY A 90 5.14 3.88 12.59
C GLY A 90 6.31 3.08 13.12
N ASP A 91 6.04 1.91 13.69
CA ASP A 91 7.09 1.00 14.17
C ASP A 91 7.54 0.11 12.99
N ASP A 92 8.65 0.46 12.36
CA ASP A 92 9.09 -0.14 11.10
C ASP A 92 10.10 -1.29 11.30
N THR A 93 10.21 -2.17 10.31
CA THR A 93 11.26 -3.19 10.22
C THR A 93 12.06 -2.98 8.94
N LEU A 94 13.33 -2.57 9.07
CA LEU A 94 14.22 -2.30 7.93
C LEU A 94 15.35 -3.34 7.85
N ASN A 95 15.40 -4.10 6.77
CA ASN A 95 16.46 -5.06 6.46
C ASN A 95 17.20 -4.67 5.18
N GLY A 96 18.41 -4.12 5.31
CA GLY A 96 19.27 -3.83 4.15
C GLY A 96 19.88 -5.08 3.49
N ASN A 97 19.95 -6.20 4.23
CA ASN A 97 20.56 -7.44 3.75
C ASN A 97 22.00 -7.27 3.26
N THR A 98 22.30 -7.44 1.97
CA THR A 98 23.67 -7.52 1.48
C THR A 98 24.07 -6.28 0.70
N GLY A 99 25.06 -5.56 1.22
CA GLY A 99 25.70 -4.46 0.53
C GLY A 99 25.99 -3.32 1.49
N ALA A 100 26.16 -2.11 0.97
CA ALA A 100 26.44 -0.92 1.78
C ALA A 100 25.19 -0.03 1.89
N ASP A 101 24.33 -0.37 2.83
CA ASP A 101 22.99 0.20 2.90
C ASP A 101 22.89 1.44 3.80
N ARG A 102 21.85 2.23 3.55
CA ARG A 102 21.46 3.37 4.36
C ARG A 102 20.05 3.14 4.88
N LEU A 103 19.94 2.85 6.17
CA LEU A 103 18.66 2.61 6.83
C LEU A 103 18.30 3.82 7.70
N HIS A 104 17.11 4.35 7.50
CA HIS A 104 16.52 5.40 8.31
C HIS A 104 15.12 4.95 8.75
N GLY A 105 14.98 4.50 10.00
CA GLY A 105 13.69 4.06 10.54
C GLY A 105 12.66 5.17 10.50
N GLY A 106 12.99 6.33 11.08
CA GLY A 106 12.15 7.51 11.04
C GLY A 106 11.55 7.79 12.41
N ALA A 107 10.23 7.89 12.48
CA ALA A 107 9.50 8.14 13.72
C ALA A 107 8.80 6.85 14.19
N GLY A 108 9.29 6.26 15.27
CA GLY A 108 8.74 5.01 15.79
C GLY A 108 9.78 4.26 16.60
N ASN A 109 9.51 2.99 16.90
CA ASN A 109 10.46 2.04 17.43
C ASN A 109 10.83 1.03 16.35
N ASP A 110 11.98 1.26 15.71
CA ASP A 110 12.45 0.53 14.53
C ASP A 110 13.64 -0.40 14.83
#